data_AF-A0AAV0RT58-F1
#
_entry.id   AF-A0AAV0RT58-F1
#
_cell.length_a   1.000
_cell.length_b   1.000
_cell.length_c   1.000
_cell.angle_alpha   90.00
_cell.angle_beta   90.00
_cell.angle_gamma   90.00
#
_symmetry.space_group_name_H-M   'P 1'
#
loop_
_entity.id
_entity.type
_entity.pdbx_description
1 polymer ?
#
loop_
_entity_poly.entity_id
_entity_poly.type
_entity_poly.pdbx_seq_one_letter_code
_entity_poly.pdbx_strand_id
1 'polypeptide(L)'
;PTTLVTSLSLSLSLASKRIRPWEIFLGVLASLLSLFLSAKRSQKMTGEAAEAGEISSVSLDLLKTKMAEFARERDWDRFHSPRNLLLALVGEVGELSEIFQWKGEVPKGLPDWKEEERVHLGEELSDVLLYLVRLSDICGIDLGKAALRKLQLNAIKYPAAAAAATTNHYSSTNNGATKTEKEQQKAAVPN
;
A
#
# COMPACT_ATOMS: atom_id res chain seq x y z
N PRO A 1 -34.12 11.86 50.13
CA PRO A 1 -33.09 11.26 51.00
C PRO A 1 -33.39 9.76 51.23
N THR A 2 -32.46 8.90 50.77
CA THR A 2 -32.12 7.56 51.33
C THR A 2 -33.26 6.53 51.44
N THR A 3 -33.21 5.30 50.93
CA THR A 3 -32.09 4.44 50.52
C THR A 3 -32.67 3.17 49.90
N LEU A 4 -31.95 2.64 48.90
CA LEU A 4 -31.96 1.26 48.39
C LEU A 4 -32.15 0.20 49.48
N VAL A 5 -32.91 -0.87 49.20
CA VAL A 5 -32.54 -2.31 49.43
C VAL A 5 -33.53 -3.22 48.66
N THR A 6 -33.04 -3.75 47.54
CA THR A 6 -33.20 -5.11 46.95
C THR A 6 -34.49 -5.96 47.13
N SER A 7 -35.05 -6.40 46.00
CA SER A 7 -35.49 -7.78 45.75
C SER A 7 -35.45 -8.01 44.22
N LEU A 8 -34.39 -8.56 43.64
CA LEU A 8 -34.07 -9.99 43.52
C LEU A 8 -35.13 -10.77 42.72
N SER A 9 -35.10 -10.66 41.38
CA SER A 9 -35.44 -11.71 40.42
C SER A 9 -35.30 -11.19 38.99
N LEU A 10 -34.23 -11.56 38.28
CA LEU A 10 -34.29 -12.51 37.16
C LEU A 10 -32.95 -12.56 36.42
N SER A 11 -32.42 -13.78 36.36
CA SER A 11 -31.65 -14.33 35.25
C SER A 11 -30.25 -13.76 34.98
N LEU A 12 -29.34 -14.34 35.75
CA LEU A 12 -27.97 -14.70 35.40
C LEU A 12 -27.85 -15.18 33.93
N SER A 13 -27.52 -14.29 33.00
CA SER A 13 -27.03 -14.66 31.67
C SER A 13 -25.50 -14.68 31.72
N LEU A 14 -24.95 -15.85 32.05
CA LEU A 14 -23.54 -16.16 31.78
C LEU A 14 -23.36 -16.24 30.26
N ALA A 15 -23.20 -15.08 29.62
CA ALA A 15 -22.60 -15.01 28.30
C ALA A 15 -21.10 -15.30 28.47
N SER A 16 -20.74 -16.57 28.37
CA SER A 16 -19.39 -17.01 28.04
C SER A 16 -18.94 -16.23 26.80
N LYS A 17 -18.21 -15.14 27.00
CA LYS A 17 -17.50 -14.44 25.93
C LYS A 17 -16.38 -15.36 25.48
N ARG A 18 -16.74 -16.28 24.58
CA ARG A 18 -15.82 -17.08 23.81
C ARG A 18 -14.98 -16.09 23.00
N ILE A 19 -13.80 -15.75 23.51
CA ILE A 19 -12.81 -14.94 22.81
C ILE A 19 -12.64 -15.58 21.44
N ARG A 20 -13.08 -14.89 20.40
CA ARG A 20 -13.01 -15.45 19.05
C ARG A 20 -11.55 -15.42 18.65
N PRO A 21 -11.00 -16.47 18.01
CA PRO A 21 -9.57 -16.55 17.68
C PRO A 21 -9.05 -15.28 16.98
N TRP A 22 -9.87 -14.66 16.13
CA TRP A 22 -9.52 -13.43 15.42
C TRP A 22 -9.40 -12.18 16.31
N GLU A 23 -10.02 -12.12 17.49
CA GLU A 23 -9.83 -11.02 18.46
C GLU A 23 -8.43 -11.08 19.11
N ILE A 24 -7.87 -12.28 19.26
CA ILE A 24 -6.47 -12.46 19.69
C ILE A 24 -5.53 -12.02 18.56
N PHE A 25 -5.85 -12.36 17.31
CA PHE A 25 -5.07 -11.90 16.14
C PHE A 25 -5.08 -10.38 16.01
N LEU A 26 -6.22 -9.72 16.20
CA LEU A 26 -6.31 -8.25 16.19
C LEU A 26 -5.54 -7.61 17.36
N GLY A 27 -5.59 -8.21 18.55
CA GLY A 27 -4.83 -7.70 19.70
C GLY A 27 -3.31 -7.78 19.50
N VAL A 28 -2.81 -8.90 18.97
CA VAL A 28 -1.38 -9.08 18.66
C VAL A 28 -0.94 -8.17 17.52
N LEU A 29 -1.75 -8.01 16.48
CA LEU A 29 -1.46 -7.10 15.37
C LEU A 29 -1.46 -5.64 15.83
N ALA A 30 -2.41 -5.23 16.68
CA ALA A 30 -2.47 -3.88 17.23
C ALA A 30 -1.30 -3.57 18.18
N SER A 31 -0.86 -4.54 19.00
CA SER A 31 0.35 -4.38 19.82
C SER A 31 1.62 -4.31 18.99
N LEU A 32 1.75 -5.14 17.96
CA LEU A 32 2.91 -5.11 17.05
C LEU A 32 2.94 -3.81 16.25
N LEU A 33 1.79 -3.34 15.76
CA LEU A 33 1.65 -2.06 15.07
C LEU A 33 1.94 -0.88 16.01
N SER A 34 1.52 -0.94 17.28
CA SER A 34 1.83 0.10 18.28
C SER A 34 3.31 0.14 18.65
N LEU A 35 3.96 -1.03 18.78
CA LEU A 35 5.41 -1.15 18.99
C LEU A 35 6.18 -0.66 17.75
N PHE A 36 5.68 -0.96 16.56
CA PHE A 36 6.25 -0.54 15.29
C PHE A 36 6.13 0.98 15.07
N LEU A 37 4.94 1.56 15.27
CA LEU A 37 4.70 3.00 15.21
C LEU A 37 5.46 3.75 16.31
N SER A 38 5.61 3.17 17.51
CA SER A 38 6.45 3.75 18.57
C SER A 38 7.94 3.71 18.20
N ALA A 39 8.39 2.73 17.42
CA ALA A 39 9.75 2.68 16.87
C ALA A 39 9.93 3.69 15.71
N LYS A 40 8.96 3.81 14.79
CA LYS A 40 8.94 4.81 13.69
C LYS A 40 8.96 6.25 14.25
N ARG A 41 8.27 6.49 15.38
CA ARG A 41 8.28 7.78 16.12
C ARG A 41 9.59 8.07 16.85
N SER A 42 10.31 7.05 17.31
CA SER A 42 11.62 7.18 17.96
C SER A 42 12.75 7.45 16.96
N GLN A 43 12.63 6.93 15.73
CA GLN A 43 13.57 7.20 14.62
C GLN A 43 13.52 8.67 14.14
N LYS A 44 12.39 9.38 14.33
CA LYS A 44 12.21 10.78 13.90
C LYS A 44 13.02 11.81 14.73
N MET A 45 13.78 11.41 15.75
CA MET A 45 14.55 12.34 16.61
C MET A 45 16.05 12.06 16.74
N THR A 46 16.62 11.08 16.04
CA THR A 46 18.08 10.86 16.05
C THR A 46 18.59 10.46 14.67
N GLY A 47 19.09 11.44 13.91
CA GLY A 47 19.68 11.20 12.60
C GLY A 47 20.22 12.48 11.98
N GLU A 48 21.19 13.09 12.67
CA GLU A 48 22.00 14.16 12.10
C GLU A 48 22.98 13.57 11.06
N ALA A 49 23.23 14.37 10.02
CA ALA A 49 23.88 14.03 8.77
C ALA A 49 25.18 13.22 8.90
N ALA A 50 25.27 12.12 8.15
CA ALA A 50 26.53 11.44 7.88
C ALA A 50 26.59 10.96 6.41
N GLU A 51 27.58 11.49 5.71
CA GLU A 51 28.14 11.08 4.41
C GLU A 51 27.25 11.15 3.16
N ALA A 52 27.05 12.37 2.66
CA ALA A 52 26.77 12.62 1.25
C ALA A 52 28.09 12.59 0.43
N GLY A 53 28.74 11.43 0.38
CA GLY A 53 29.82 11.13 -0.55
C GLY A 53 29.27 10.35 -1.75
N GLU A 54 29.07 11.02 -2.88
CA GLU A 54 28.91 10.47 -4.24
C GLU A 54 28.29 9.05 -4.35
N ILE A 55 27.05 8.86 -3.89
CA ILE A 55 26.28 7.64 -4.18
C ILE A 55 25.83 7.71 -5.65
N SER A 56 26.70 7.30 -6.56
CA SER A 56 26.47 7.43 -8.02
C SER A 56 25.34 6.53 -8.56
N SER A 57 24.82 5.58 -7.78
CA SER A 57 23.50 4.97 -7.97
C SER A 57 23.14 4.07 -6.78
N VAL A 58 21.87 4.05 -6.37
CA VAL A 58 21.37 3.12 -5.35
C VAL A 58 21.02 1.79 -6.01
N SER A 59 21.68 0.70 -5.60
CA SER A 59 21.41 -0.66 -6.09
C SER A 59 20.65 -1.50 -5.06
N LEU A 60 19.97 -2.57 -5.51
CA LEU A 60 19.32 -3.52 -4.59
C LEU A 60 20.32 -4.19 -3.65
N ASP A 61 21.54 -4.47 -4.12
CA ASP A 61 22.60 -5.05 -3.30
C ASP A 61 23.10 -4.08 -2.23
N LEU A 62 23.18 -2.78 -2.56
CA LEU A 62 23.50 -1.74 -1.58
C LEU A 62 22.43 -1.67 -0.49
N LEU A 63 21.14 -1.63 -0.88
CA LEU A 63 20.03 -1.62 0.07
C LEU A 63 20.04 -2.88 0.94
N LYS A 64 20.24 -4.05 0.34
CA LYS A 64 20.36 -5.32 1.06
C LYS A 64 21.43 -5.27 2.14
N THR A 65 22.62 -4.77 1.78
CA THR A 65 23.76 -4.66 2.69
C THR A 65 23.45 -3.69 3.83
N LYS A 66 22.94 -2.49 3.51
CA LYS A 66 22.57 -1.48 4.51
C LYS A 66 21.49 -1.96 5.47
N MET A 67 20.50 -2.71 4.98
CA MET A 67 19.47 -3.30 5.84
C MET A 67 20.00 -4.41 6.73
N ALA A 68 20.88 -5.26 6.22
CA ALA A 68 21.52 -6.30 7.02
C ALA A 68 22.38 -5.70 8.14
N GLU A 69 23.14 -4.64 7.83
CA GLU A 69 23.90 -3.88 8.83
C GLU A 69 22.99 -3.27 9.89
N PHE A 70 21.95 -2.54 9.45
CA PHE A 70 20.98 -1.89 10.34
C PHE A 70 20.29 -2.88 11.30
N ALA A 71 19.92 -4.06 10.80
CA ALA A 71 19.29 -5.12 11.58
C ALA A 71 20.25 -5.74 12.60
N ARG A 72 21.49 -6.02 12.17
CA ARG A 72 22.53 -6.62 13.02
C ARG A 72 22.92 -5.70 14.17
N GLU A 73 23.07 -4.40 13.92
CA GLU A 73 23.37 -3.39 14.95
C GLU A 73 22.33 -3.34 16.07
N ARG A 74 21.08 -3.72 15.77
CA ARG A 74 19.96 -3.69 16.73
C ARG A 74 19.58 -5.06 17.27
N ASP A 75 20.33 -6.11 16.92
CA ASP A 75 20.00 -7.51 17.20
C ASP A 75 18.57 -7.89 16.73
N TRP A 76 18.14 -7.35 15.58
CA TRP A 76 16.80 -7.57 15.04
C TRP A 76 16.68 -8.85 14.23
N ASP A 77 17.79 -9.50 13.90
CA ASP A 77 17.80 -10.73 13.11
C ASP A 77 16.99 -11.87 13.74
N ARG A 78 16.87 -11.89 15.07
CA ARG A 78 15.98 -12.84 15.79
C ARG A 78 14.50 -12.69 15.43
N PHE A 79 14.07 -11.51 14.98
CA PHE A 79 12.68 -11.21 14.63
C PHE A 79 12.42 -11.36 13.12
N HIS A 80 13.48 -11.42 12.30
CA HIS A 80 13.44 -11.47 10.84
C HIS A 80 13.22 -12.88 10.27
N SER A 81 12.21 -13.60 10.78
CA SER A 81 11.72 -14.80 10.08
C SER A 81 11.00 -14.40 8.78
N PRO A 82 11.02 -15.24 7.72
CA PRO A 82 10.34 -14.93 6.46
C PRO A 82 8.86 -14.55 6.62
N ARG A 83 8.15 -15.24 7.52
CA ARG A 83 6.75 -14.95 7.82
C ARG A 83 6.57 -13.56 8.44
N ASN A 84 7.42 -13.18 9.38
CA ASN A 84 7.30 -11.88 10.05
C ASN A 84 7.60 -10.74 9.09
N LEU A 85 8.64 -10.87 8.26
CA LEU A 85 8.98 -9.90 7.24
C LEU A 85 7.86 -9.74 6.19
N LEU A 86 7.23 -10.85 5.78
CA LEU A 86 6.07 -10.79 4.89
C LEU A 86 4.88 -10.05 5.54
N LEU A 87 4.61 -10.28 6.83
CA LEU A 87 3.53 -9.59 7.52
C LEU A 87 3.82 -8.09 7.70
N ALA A 88 5.08 -7.72 7.97
CA ALA A 88 5.50 -6.33 8.01
C ALA A 88 5.32 -5.66 6.63
N LEU A 89 5.79 -6.31 5.56
CA LEU A 89 5.58 -5.87 4.17
C LEU A 89 4.10 -5.60 3.85
N VAL A 90 3.20 -6.49 4.28
CA VAL A 90 1.75 -6.31 4.09
C VAL A 90 1.23 -5.09 4.87
N GLY A 91 1.79 -4.83 6.06
CA GLY A 91 1.51 -3.62 6.84
C GLY A 91 1.84 -2.34 6.07
N GLU A 92 3.07 -2.25 5.52
CA GLU A 92 3.50 -1.07 4.75
C GLU A 92 2.70 -0.89 3.45
N VAL A 93 2.29 -2.00 2.80
CA VAL A 93 1.36 -1.91 1.65
C VAL A 93 0.00 -1.35 2.08
N GLY A 94 -0.42 -1.64 3.32
CA GLY A 94 -1.58 -1.03 3.95
C GLY A 94 -1.41 0.47 4.14
N GLU A 95 -0.32 0.91 4.78
CA GLU A 95 0.01 2.34 4.97
C GLU A 95 0.08 3.08 3.62
N LEU A 96 0.74 2.50 2.61
CA LEU A 96 0.76 3.01 1.25
C LEU A 96 -0.65 3.14 0.64
N SER A 97 -1.53 2.16 0.90
CA SER A 97 -2.91 2.19 0.39
C SER A 97 -3.74 3.27 1.06
N GLU A 98 -3.51 3.56 2.34
CA GLU A 98 -4.22 4.62 3.09
C GLU A 98 -4.02 6.01 2.48
N ILE A 99 -2.88 6.26 1.83
CA ILE A 99 -2.60 7.51 1.12
C ILE A 99 -3.61 7.75 -0.03
N PHE A 100 -4.02 6.67 -0.71
CA PHE A 100 -4.89 6.74 -1.89
C PHE A 100 -6.37 6.48 -1.58
N GLN A 101 -6.71 5.90 -0.44
CA GLN A 101 -8.05 5.34 -0.18
C GLN A 101 -9.22 6.32 -0.36
N TRP A 102 -8.99 7.63 -0.14
CA TRP A 102 -10.00 8.69 -0.28
C TRP A 102 -9.74 9.63 -1.47
N LYS A 103 -8.73 9.34 -2.29
CA LYS A 103 -8.45 10.10 -3.50
C LYS A 103 -9.36 9.58 -4.62
N GLY A 104 -9.87 10.50 -5.45
CA GLY A 104 -10.55 10.13 -6.71
C GLY A 104 -9.54 9.64 -7.75
N GLU A 105 -9.80 9.91 -9.03
CA GLU A 105 -8.77 9.67 -10.05
C GLU A 105 -7.53 10.52 -9.78
N VAL A 106 -6.37 9.87 -9.62
CA VAL A 106 -5.09 10.56 -9.36
C VAL A 106 -4.33 10.70 -10.67
N PRO A 107 -4.09 11.94 -11.15
CA PRO A 107 -3.35 12.16 -12.39
C PRO A 107 -1.88 11.75 -12.25
N LYS A 108 -1.29 11.31 -13.37
CA LYS A 108 0.15 10.98 -13.44
C LYS A 108 0.98 12.20 -13.07
N GLY A 109 2.04 11.98 -12.30
CA GLY A 109 2.96 13.04 -11.86
C GLY A 109 2.49 13.83 -10.64
N LEU A 110 1.28 13.55 -10.13
CA LEU A 110 0.76 14.14 -8.89
C LEU A 110 0.77 15.68 -8.85
N PRO A 111 0.33 16.40 -9.91
CA PRO A 111 0.40 17.86 -9.98
C PRO A 111 -0.36 18.58 -8.84
N ASP A 112 -1.43 17.97 -8.32
CA ASP A 112 -2.28 18.55 -7.29
C ASP A 112 -1.86 18.17 -5.86
N TRP A 113 -0.73 17.45 -5.72
CA TRP A 113 -0.24 16.99 -4.41
C TRP A 113 0.75 17.98 -3.84
N LYS A 114 0.65 18.23 -2.54
CA LYS A 114 1.63 19.02 -1.81
C LYS A 114 2.94 18.25 -1.66
N GLU A 115 4.03 18.97 -1.45
CA GLU A 115 5.34 18.35 -1.30
C GLU A 115 5.36 17.35 -0.13
N GLU A 116 4.69 17.67 0.98
CA GLU A 116 4.62 16.78 2.13
C GLU A 116 3.88 15.47 1.82
N GLU A 117 2.86 15.50 0.96
CA GLU A 117 2.15 14.29 0.51
C GLU A 117 3.05 13.43 -0.39
N ARG A 118 3.89 14.06 -1.22
CA ARG A 118 4.83 13.36 -2.10
C ARG A 118 5.99 12.74 -1.32
N VAL A 119 6.49 13.44 -0.31
CA VAL A 119 7.49 12.90 0.63
C VAL A 119 6.91 11.70 1.36
N HIS A 120 5.71 11.82 1.94
CA HIS A 120 5.07 10.71 2.64
C HIS A 120 4.81 9.50 1.72
N LEU A 121 4.35 9.73 0.49
CA LEU A 121 4.26 8.67 -0.52
C LEU A 121 5.61 8.00 -0.79
N GLY A 122 6.68 8.79 -0.87
CA GLY A 122 8.05 8.29 -1.04
C GLY A 122 8.52 7.43 0.14
N GLU A 123 8.17 7.82 1.37
CA GLU A 123 8.46 7.05 2.60
C GLU A 123 7.77 5.67 2.54
N GLU A 124 6.46 5.63 2.29
CA GLU A 124 5.72 4.35 2.29
C GLU A 124 6.10 3.44 1.11
N LEU A 125 6.41 4.01 -0.07
CA LEU A 125 6.99 3.25 -1.18
C LEU A 125 8.37 2.66 -0.82
N SER A 126 9.17 3.41 -0.05
CA SER A 126 10.49 2.97 0.38
C SER A 126 10.37 1.87 1.43
N ASP A 127 9.45 1.98 2.39
CA ASP A 127 9.20 0.96 3.41
C ASP A 127 8.82 -0.39 2.76
N VAL A 128 7.92 -0.37 1.78
CA VAL A 128 7.56 -1.57 0.98
C VAL A 128 8.79 -2.16 0.27
N LEU A 129 9.61 -1.32 -0.37
CA LEU A 129 10.82 -1.77 -1.06
C LEU A 129 11.81 -2.42 -0.10
N LEU A 130 12.07 -1.77 1.04
CA LEU A 130 13.04 -2.21 2.03
C LEU A 130 12.63 -3.58 2.62
N TYR A 131 11.37 -3.75 3.03
CA TYR A 131 10.94 -5.06 3.52
C TYR A 131 11.00 -6.15 2.45
N LEU A 132 10.69 -5.83 1.19
CA LEU A 132 10.82 -6.78 0.09
C LEU A 132 12.28 -7.19 -0.13
N VAL A 133 13.21 -6.24 -0.11
CA VAL A 133 14.66 -6.50 -0.20
C VAL A 133 15.10 -7.38 0.97
N ARG A 134 14.74 -7.04 2.22
CA ARG A 134 15.13 -7.84 3.39
C ARG A 134 14.53 -9.24 3.35
N LEU A 135 13.27 -9.37 2.95
CA LEU A 135 12.62 -10.67 2.78
C LEU A 135 13.37 -11.51 1.73
N SER A 136 13.77 -10.91 0.61
CA SER A 136 14.53 -11.63 -0.42
C SER A 136 15.89 -12.11 0.09
N ASP A 137 16.58 -11.30 0.90
CA ASP A 137 17.88 -11.63 1.50
C ASP A 137 17.76 -12.82 2.45
N ILE A 138 16.80 -12.78 3.38
CA ILE A 138 16.55 -13.88 4.31
C ILE A 138 16.11 -15.16 3.58
N CYS A 139 15.41 -15.04 2.44
CA CYS A 139 15.04 -16.18 1.61
C CYS A 139 16.17 -16.69 0.69
N GLY A 140 17.31 -16.01 0.62
CA GLY A 140 18.40 -16.34 -0.30
C GLY A 140 18.05 -16.12 -1.78
N ILE A 141 17.16 -15.18 -2.07
CA ILE A 141 16.69 -14.86 -3.43
C ILE A 141 17.42 -13.61 -3.93
N ASP A 142 18.09 -13.74 -5.09
CA ASP A 142 18.58 -12.59 -5.85
C ASP A 142 17.40 -11.86 -6.50
N LEU A 143 16.89 -10.83 -5.81
CA LEU A 143 15.71 -10.08 -6.22
C LEU A 143 15.90 -9.39 -7.58
N GLY A 144 17.10 -8.88 -7.86
CA GLY A 144 17.42 -8.24 -9.14
C GLY A 144 17.33 -9.22 -10.30
N LYS A 145 17.98 -10.39 -10.20
CA LYS A 145 17.87 -11.45 -11.23
C LYS A 145 16.44 -11.98 -11.35
N ALA A 146 15.73 -12.15 -10.24
CA ALA A 146 14.35 -12.61 -10.23
C ALA A 146 13.42 -11.62 -10.96
N ALA A 147 13.58 -10.32 -10.72
CA ALA A 147 12.82 -9.27 -11.39
C ALA A 147 13.08 -9.22 -12.90
N LEU A 148 14.35 -9.29 -13.33
CA LEU A 148 14.72 -9.30 -14.75
C LEU A 148 14.14 -10.52 -15.48
N ARG A 149 14.25 -11.71 -14.88
CA ARG A 149 13.62 -12.93 -15.41
C ARG A 149 12.10 -12.76 -15.51
N LYS A 150 11.46 -12.14 -14.51
CA LYS A 150 10.00 -11.92 -14.51
C LYS A 150 9.56 -10.95 -15.60
N LEU A 151 10.33 -9.90 -15.89
CA LEU A 151 10.08 -8.98 -17.00
C LEU A 151 10.11 -9.71 -18.35
N GLN A 152 11.12 -10.56 -18.59
CA GLN A 152 11.21 -11.37 -19.81
C GLN A 152 9.99 -12.28 -19.99
N LEU A 153 9.58 -12.97 -18.92
CA LEU A 153 8.38 -13.82 -18.94
C LEU A 153 7.10 -13.01 -19.19
N ASN A 154 7.01 -11.79 -18.63
CA ASN A 154 5.87 -10.92 -18.86
C ASN A 154 5.82 -10.41 -20.31
N ALA A 155 6.97 -10.13 -20.94
CA ALA A 155 7.02 -9.72 -22.35
C ALA A 155 6.54 -10.82 -23.30
N ILE A 156 6.82 -12.09 -22.97
CA ILE A 156 6.28 -13.25 -23.70
C ILE A 156 4.77 -13.37 -23.48
N LYS A 157 4.31 -13.21 -22.23
CA LYS A 157 2.90 -13.31 -21.86
C LYS A 157 2.04 -12.18 -22.45
N TYR A 158 2.59 -10.98 -22.59
CA TYR A 158 1.92 -9.79 -23.09
C TYR A 158 2.73 -9.13 -24.22
N PRO A 159 2.65 -9.67 -25.46
CA PRO A 159 3.39 -9.13 -26.60
C PRO A 159 2.95 -7.71 -26.98
N ALA A 160 3.91 -6.84 -27.32
CA ALA A 160 3.63 -5.45 -27.70
C ALA A 160 2.67 -5.33 -28.90
N ALA A 161 2.78 -6.23 -29.88
CA ALA A 161 1.89 -6.23 -31.05
C ALA A 161 0.41 -6.50 -30.69
N ALA A 162 0.15 -7.32 -29.67
CA ALA A 162 -1.20 -7.58 -29.19
C ALA A 162 -1.81 -6.37 -28.44
N ALA A 163 -0.98 -5.61 -27.74
CA ALA A 163 -1.37 -4.37 -27.05
C ALA A 163 -1.71 -3.22 -28.02
N ALA A 164 -0.99 -3.12 -29.15
CA ALA A 164 -1.26 -2.13 -30.21
C ALA A 164 -2.57 -2.43 -30.98
N ALA A 165 -2.87 -3.72 -31.20
CA ALA A 165 -4.11 -4.13 -31.85
C ALA A 165 -5.36 -3.82 -31.00
N THR A 166 -5.25 -3.87 -29.67
CA THR A 166 -6.36 -3.54 -28.76
C THR A 166 -6.62 -2.04 -28.62
N THR A 167 -5.59 -1.21 -28.76
CA THR A 167 -5.73 0.27 -28.76
C THR A 167 -6.41 0.80 -30.02
N ASN A 168 -6.21 0.15 -31.17
CA ASN A 168 -6.87 0.50 -32.42
C ASN A 168 -8.37 0.15 -32.45
N HIS A 169 -8.84 -0.77 -31.60
CA HIS A 169 -10.25 -1.18 -31.58
C HIS A 169 -11.14 -0.27 -30.70
N TYR A 170 -10.54 0.60 -29.87
CA TYR A 170 -11.27 1.57 -29.05
C TYR A 170 -11.35 2.98 -29.68
N SER A 171 -10.55 3.23 -30.71
CA SER A 171 -10.50 4.53 -31.42
C SER A 171 -11.39 4.60 -32.66
N SER A 172 -12.09 3.51 -33.02
CA SER A 172 -12.98 3.45 -34.20
C SER A 172 -14.48 3.38 -33.90
N THR A 173 -14.91 3.51 -32.64
CA THR A 173 -16.33 3.62 -32.27
C THR A 173 -16.62 4.90 -31.50
N ASN A 174 -16.48 6.04 -32.17
CA ASN A 174 -17.26 7.25 -31.89
C ASN A 174 -17.14 8.22 -33.07
N ASN A 175 -17.75 7.85 -34.19
CA ASN A 175 -18.12 8.80 -35.23
C ASN A 175 -19.43 8.33 -35.90
N GLY A 176 -20.53 8.95 -35.49
CA GLY A 176 -21.88 8.75 -36.03
C GLY A 176 -22.90 8.98 -34.91
N ALA A 177 -23.83 9.92 -34.97
CA ALA A 177 -24.18 10.85 -36.03
C ALA A 177 -24.95 12.01 -35.39
N THR A 178 -24.62 13.23 -35.78
CA THR A 178 -25.50 14.39 -35.68
C THR A 178 -26.73 14.14 -36.53
N LYS A 179 -27.89 13.97 -35.88
CA LYS A 179 -29.21 14.12 -36.51
C LYS A 179 -30.23 14.56 -35.46
N THR A 180 -30.29 15.86 -35.23
CA THR A 180 -31.47 16.51 -34.68
C THR A 180 -31.70 17.81 -35.42
N GLU A 181 -32.33 17.72 -36.59
CA GLU A 181 -32.96 18.87 -37.22
C GLU A 181 -34.33 18.45 -37.77
N LYS A 182 -35.31 19.33 -37.50
CA LYS A 182 -36.67 19.43 -38.05
C LYS A 182 -37.79 18.72 -37.28
N GLU A 183 -38.07 19.26 -36.10
CA GLU A 183 -39.44 19.25 -35.57
C GLU A 183 -39.73 20.56 -34.84
N GLN A 184 -39.76 21.69 -35.56
CA GLN A 184 -40.32 22.98 -35.09
C GLN A 184 -40.37 24.02 -36.22
N GLN A 185 -41.19 23.76 -37.25
CA GLN A 185 -41.80 24.84 -38.04
C GLN A 185 -42.92 24.28 -38.94
N LYS A 186 -44.09 24.06 -38.35
CA LYS A 186 -45.36 24.08 -39.08
C LYS A 186 -46.51 24.41 -38.13
N ALA A 187 -46.51 25.64 -37.64
CA ALA A 187 -47.67 26.26 -36.99
C ALA A 187 -47.68 27.75 -37.33
N ALA A 188 -47.99 28.07 -38.59
CA ALA A 188 -48.49 29.36 -39.05
C ALA A 188 -48.74 29.25 -40.55
N VAL A 189 -50.00 29.28 -40.99
CA VAL A 189 -50.55 30.10 -42.08
C VAL A 189 -52.06 29.77 -42.16
N PRO A 190 -52.95 30.77 -42.34
CA PRO A 190 -54.36 30.71 -41.97
C PRO A 190 -55.27 30.31 -43.14
N ASN A 191 -56.46 29.82 -42.81
CA ASN A 191 -57.72 30.19 -43.44
C ASN A 191 -58.88 29.87 -42.50
#